data_AF-A0A973JU99-F1
#
_entry.id   AF-A0A973JU99-F1
#
_cell.length_a   1.000
_cell.length_b   1.000
_cell.length_c   1.000
_cell.angle_alpha   90.00
_cell.angle_beta   90.00
_cell.angle_gamma   90.00
#
_symmetry.space_group_name_H-M   'P 1'
#
loop_
_entity.id
_entity.type
_entity.pdbx_description
1 polymer ?
#
loop_
_entity_poly.entity_id
_entity_poly.type
_entity_poly.pdbx_seq_one_letter_code
_entity_poly.pdbx_strand_id
1 'polypeptide(L)'
;MKTLVPIPKFLHELFGTHQHRTELNLIIIFTITSTLAASWTTAPYWLELKWYQILVLWLIFFDISGGIVSNLSTGTNNYYNAHPKSRWFFIAVHIQPLILATVLESQLSIAIAVWLYTIFSASLINSQREKVYHRLLAGMLYVAAIIVYILCDISLPLPITLIYLLYMMKLIYSFAVNHTYND
;
A
#
# COMPACT_ATOMS: atom_id res chain seq x y z
N MET A 1 -14.16 21.75 18.46
CA MET A 1 -14.56 21.45 17.06
C MET A 1 -14.77 19.95 16.94
N LYS A 2 -15.86 19.46 16.32
CA LYS A 2 -16.02 18.02 16.06
C LYS A 2 -14.93 17.58 15.09
N THR A 3 -13.87 16.96 15.62
CA THR A 3 -12.68 16.55 14.86
C THR A 3 -12.92 15.29 14.03
N LEU A 4 -13.89 14.47 14.43
CA LEU A 4 -14.29 13.23 13.77
C LEU A 4 -15.39 13.46 12.74
N VAL A 5 -15.22 12.86 11.57
CA VAL A 5 -16.18 12.83 10.46
C VAL A 5 -16.70 11.41 10.31
N PRO A 6 -18.03 11.19 10.30
CA PRO A 6 -18.58 9.88 10.00
C PRO A 6 -18.37 9.56 8.52
N ILE A 7 -17.91 8.35 8.24
CA ILE A 7 -17.62 7.88 6.88
C ILE A 7 -18.82 7.06 6.36
N PRO A 8 -19.23 7.23 5.08
CA PRO A 8 -20.23 6.36 4.46
C PRO A 8 -19.83 4.88 4.46
N LYS A 9 -20.80 3.97 4.62
CA LYS A 9 -20.54 2.52 4.75
C LYS A 9 -19.64 1.93 3.66
N PHE A 10 -19.82 2.36 2.41
CA PHE A 10 -19.04 1.85 1.27
C PHE A 10 -17.56 2.24 1.31
N LEU A 11 -17.16 3.20 2.17
CA LEU A 11 -15.77 3.64 2.35
C LEU A 11 -15.16 3.18 3.67
N HIS A 12 -15.87 2.37 4.46
CA HIS A 12 -15.38 1.93 5.77
C HIS A 12 -14.08 1.12 5.68
N GLU A 13 -13.88 0.36 4.61
CA GLU A 13 -12.64 -0.39 4.38
C GLU A 13 -11.44 0.52 4.05
N LEU A 14 -11.69 1.75 3.58
CA LEU A 14 -10.64 2.72 3.21
C LEU A 14 -10.34 3.72 4.34
N PHE A 15 -11.35 4.18 5.08
CA PHE A 15 -11.20 5.25 6.08
C PHE A 15 -11.75 4.90 7.48
N GLY A 16 -12.24 3.68 7.68
CA GLY A 16 -12.95 3.29 8.89
C GLY A 16 -14.35 3.90 9.02
N THR A 17 -14.97 3.73 10.18
CA THR A 17 -16.34 4.26 10.44
C THR A 17 -16.33 5.76 10.74
N HIS A 18 -15.27 6.25 11.36
CA HIS A 18 -15.03 7.64 11.70
C HIS A 18 -13.56 7.97 11.46
N GLN A 19 -13.30 9.16 10.95
CA GLN A 19 -11.94 9.63 10.64
C GLN A 19 -11.71 11.04 11.16
N HIS A 20 -10.49 11.34 11.60
CA HIS A 20 -10.13 12.73 11.88
C HIS A 20 -10.04 13.54 10.58
N ARG A 21 -10.56 14.77 10.58
CA ARG A 21 -10.47 15.68 9.42
C ARG A 21 -9.04 15.89 8.94
N THR A 22 -8.10 15.97 9.88
CA THR A 22 -6.67 16.14 9.59
C THR A 22 -6.09 14.93 8.88
N GLU A 23 -6.37 13.71 9.36
CA GLU A 23 -5.93 12.47 8.71
C GLU A 23 -6.53 12.35 7.30
N LEU A 24 -7.82 12.67 7.13
CA LEU A 24 -8.47 12.65 5.81
C LEU A 24 -7.81 13.63 4.83
N ASN A 25 -7.52 14.85 5.27
CA ASN A 25 -6.82 15.84 4.45
C ASN A 25 -5.40 15.36 4.07
N LEU A 26 -4.67 14.77 5.02
CA LEU A 26 -3.33 14.23 4.75
C LEU A 26 -3.38 13.10 3.73
N ILE A 27 -4.35 12.18 3.83
CA ILE A 27 -4.53 11.11 2.86
C ILE A 27 -4.79 11.68 1.47
N ILE A 28 -5.75 12.61 1.33
CA ILE A 28 -6.12 13.20 0.04
C ILE A 28 -4.93 13.95 -0.58
N ILE A 29 -4.30 14.84 0.20
CA ILE A 29 -3.16 15.65 -0.26
C ILE A 29 -2.02 14.73 -0.70
N PHE A 30 -1.63 13.76 0.12
CA PHE A 30 -0.53 12.86 -0.20
C PHE A 30 -0.84 12.02 -1.45
N THR A 31 -2.04 11.43 -1.54
CA THR A 31 -2.44 10.60 -2.69
C THR A 31 -2.36 11.37 -4.00
N ILE A 32 -2.95 12.58 -4.04
CA ILE A 32 -2.98 13.42 -5.23
C ILE A 32 -1.56 13.89 -5.59
N THR A 33 -0.85 14.46 -4.62
CA THR A 33 0.48 15.04 -4.88
C THR A 33 1.51 13.98 -5.26
N SER A 34 1.55 12.83 -4.59
CA SER A 34 2.49 11.76 -4.92
C SER A 34 2.19 11.13 -6.28
N THR A 35 0.92 10.88 -6.61
CA THR A 35 0.52 10.33 -7.91
C THR A 35 0.86 11.29 -9.05
N LEU A 36 0.56 12.58 -8.88
CA LEU A 36 0.91 13.61 -9.88
C LEU A 36 2.42 13.79 -10.01
N ALA A 37 3.16 13.83 -8.90
CA ALA A 37 4.62 13.97 -8.92
C ALA A 37 5.28 12.77 -9.62
N ALA A 38 4.84 11.55 -9.31
CA ALA A 38 5.33 10.34 -9.98
C ALA A 38 5.02 10.40 -11.48
N SER A 39 3.78 10.74 -11.86
CA SER A 39 3.36 10.83 -13.26
C SER A 39 4.18 11.88 -14.04
N TRP A 40 4.42 13.05 -13.43
CA TRP A 40 5.18 14.14 -14.03
C TRP A 40 6.66 13.80 -14.19
N THR A 41 7.30 13.30 -13.13
CA THR A 41 8.75 13.02 -13.12
C THR A 41 9.13 11.84 -14.01
N THR A 42 8.17 10.95 -14.29
CA THR A 42 8.38 9.78 -15.15
C THR A 42 7.65 9.90 -16.49
N ALA A 43 7.17 11.09 -16.84
CA ALA A 43 6.36 11.35 -18.03
C ALA A 43 6.83 10.67 -19.33
N PRO A 44 8.16 10.59 -19.65
CA PRO A 44 8.61 9.85 -20.83
C PRO A 44 8.11 8.41 -20.88
N TYR A 45 8.10 7.69 -19.75
CA TYR A 45 7.57 6.33 -19.68
C TYR A 45 6.07 6.27 -19.95
N TRP A 46 5.30 7.24 -19.43
CA TRP A 46 3.84 7.27 -19.61
C TRP A 46 3.42 7.52 -21.05
N LEU A 47 4.20 8.33 -21.79
CA LEU A 47 3.90 8.67 -23.18
C LEU A 47 4.09 7.48 -24.14
N GLU A 48 4.85 6.46 -23.75
CA GLU A 48 5.04 5.23 -24.52
C GLU A 48 3.92 4.21 -24.30
N LEU A 49 3.11 4.39 -23.26
CA LEU A 49 2.06 3.45 -22.87
C LEU A 49 0.78 3.62 -23.69
N LYS A 50 0.09 2.50 -23.92
CA LYS A 50 -1.27 2.50 -24.46
C LYS A 50 -2.24 3.13 -23.44
N TRP A 51 -3.36 3.69 -23.90
CA TRP A 51 -4.33 4.36 -23.03
C TRP A 51 -4.80 3.50 -21.84
N TYR A 52 -4.98 2.19 -22.03
CA TYR A 52 -5.42 1.28 -20.97
C TYR A 52 -4.29 0.97 -19.97
N GLN A 53 -3.03 0.97 -20.42
CA GLN A 53 -1.85 0.81 -19.56
C GLN A 53 -1.68 2.03 -18.66
N ILE A 54 -1.86 3.24 -19.22
CA ILE A 54 -1.90 4.50 -18.47
C ILE A 54 -2.97 4.44 -17.39
N LEU A 55 -4.19 4.04 -17.76
CA LEU A 55 -5.32 3.95 -16.81
C LEU A 55 -5.01 2.99 -15.65
N VAL A 56 -4.52 1.78 -15.95
CA VAL A 56 -4.18 0.78 -14.93
C VAL A 56 -3.04 1.27 -14.03
N LEU A 57 -1.98 1.82 -14.62
CA LEU A 57 -0.84 2.33 -13.87
C LEU A 57 -1.28 3.46 -12.92
N TRP A 58 -2.11 4.39 -13.40
CA TRP A 58 -2.62 5.50 -12.60
C TRP A 58 -3.52 5.04 -11.45
N LEU A 59 -4.48 4.13 -11.72
CA LEU A 59 -5.38 3.60 -10.70
C LEU A 59 -4.62 2.82 -9.61
N ILE A 60 -3.64 1.99 -10.01
CA ILE A 60 -2.82 1.23 -9.07
C ILE A 60 -1.95 2.17 -8.24
N PHE A 61 -1.33 3.19 -8.85
CA PHE A 61 -0.53 4.16 -8.11
C PHE A 61 -1.38 4.95 -7.11
N PHE A 62 -2.57 5.39 -7.52
CA PHE A 62 -3.52 6.11 -6.67
C PHE A 62 -3.98 5.26 -5.48
N ASP A 63 -4.40 4.01 -5.71
CA ASP A 63 -4.79 3.07 -4.65
C ASP A 63 -3.62 2.78 -3.68
N ILE A 64 -2.41 2.57 -4.21
CA ILE A 64 -1.26 2.23 -3.37
C ILE A 64 -0.84 3.42 -2.53
N SER A 65 -0.66 4.61 -3.14
CA SER A 65 -0.26 5.83 -2.43
C SER A 65 -1.27 6.24 -1.36
N GLY A 66 -2.56 6.23 -1.68
CA GLY A 66 -3.61 6.52 -0.71
C GLY A 66 -3.75 5.43 0.34
N GLY A 67 -3.59 4.17 -0.05
CA GLY A 67 -3.58 3.01 0.84
C GLY A 67 -2.50 3.08 1.92
N ILE A 68 -1.30 3.57 1.60
CA ILE A 68 -0.21 3.71 2.57
C ILE A 68 -0.61 4.62 3.72
N VAL A 69 -1.12 5.81 3.43
CA VAL A 69 -1.45 6.81 4.46
C VAL A 69 -2.75 6.47 5.15
N SER A 70 -3.76 5.99 4.41
CA SER A 70 -5.03 5.59 4.99
C SER A 70 -4.90 4.41 5.95
N ASN A 71 -4.07 3.41 5.64
CA ASN A 71 -3.85 2.28 6.54
C ASN A 71 -3.10 2.68 7.84
N LEU A 72 -2.34 3.78 7.82
CA LEU A 72 -1.73 4.35 9.03
C LEU A 72 -2.72 5.16 9.89
N SER A 73 -3.86 5.55 9.33
CA SER A 73 -4.84 6.38 10.03
C SER A 73 -5.57 5.63 11.13
N THR A 74 -5.98 6.39 12.14
CA THR A 74 -6.71 5.88 13.31
C THR A 74 -8.02 5.20 12.92
N GLY A 75 -8.78 5.80 12.00
CA GLY A 75 -10.06 5.26 11.54
C GLY A 75 -9.94 3.86 10.93
N THR A 76 -9.03 3.71 9.96
CA THR A 76 -8.80 2.44 9.27
C THR A 76 -8.22 1.38 10.20
N ASN A 77 -7.24 1.75 11.04
CA ASN A 77 -6.64 0.81 12.00
C ASN A 77 -7.68 0.27 12.99
N ASN A 78 -8.56 1.13 13.51
CA ASN A 78 -9.64 0.73 14.42
C ASN A 78 -10.68 -0.17 13.73
N TYR A 79 -11.04 0.13 12.47
CA TYR A 79 -11.95 -0.70 11.70
C TYR A 79 -11.42 -2.13 11.54
N TYR A 80 -10.16 -2.30 11.14
CA TYR A 80 -9.57 -3.63 10.97
C TYR A 80 -9.19 -4.33 12.29
N ASN A 81 -9.00 -3.58 13.39
CA ASN A 81 -8.94 -4.16 14.73
C ASN A 81 -10.26 -4.83 15.11
N ALA A 82 -11.39 -4.18 14.82
CA ALA A 82 -12.72 -4.73 15.08
C ALA A 82 -13.14 -5.85 14.10
N HIS A 83 -12.48 -5.98 12.95
CA HIS A 83 -12.84 -6.97 11.91
C HIS A 83 -11.66 -7.86 11.48
N PRO A 84 -11.21 -8.82 12.33
CA PRO A 84 -10.05 -9.67 12.03
C PRO A 84 -10.17 -10.50 10.74
N LYS A 85 -11.38 -10.95 10.37
CA LYS A 85 -11.61 -11.69 9.11
C LYS A 85 -11.37 -10.81 7.88
N SER A 86 -11.82 -9.57 7.92
CA SER A 86 -11.60 -8.59 6.84
C SER A 86 -10.12 -8.32 6.62
N ARG A 87 -9.27 -8.47 7.64
CA ARG A 87 -7.80 -8.31 7.48
C ARG A 87 -7.20 -9.33 6.54
N TRP A 88 -7.56 -10.60 6.72
CA TRP A 88 -7.07 -11.68 5.87
C TRP A 88 -7.58 -11.54 4.45
N PHE A 89 -8.85 -11.16 4.28
CA PHE A 89 -9.42 -10.88 2.97
C PHE A 89 -8.69 -9.72 2.29
N PHE A 90 -8.47 -8.61 3.00
CA PHE A 90 -7.72 -7.46 2.49
C PHE A 90 -6.35 -7.90 1.99
N ILE A 91 -5.55 -8.64 2.78
CA ILE A 91 -4.24 -9.13 2.33
C ILE A 91 -4.38 -9.98 1.05
N ALA A 92 -5.33 -10.91 1.00
CA ALA A 92 -5.47 -11.86 -0.11
C ALA A 92 -5.85 -11.21 -1.46
N VAL A 93 -6.68 -10.16 -1.46
CA VAL A 93 -7.13 -9.51 -2.71
C VAL A 93 -6.07 -8.62 -3.35
N HIS A 94 -4.95 -8.37 -2.68
CA HIS A 94 -3.91 -7.48 -3.15
C HIS A 94 -3.00 -8.17 -4.17
N ILE A 95 -3.51 -8.36 -5.38
CA ILE A 95 -2.80 -8.93 -6.53
C ILE A 95 -2.31 -7.83 -7.50
N GLN A 96 -2.32 -6.56 -7.09
CA GLN A 96 -2.00 -5.41 -7.95
C GLN A 96 -0.64 -5.54 -8.66
N PRO A 97 0.46 -6.05 -8.04
CA PRO A 97 1.73 -6.22 -8.76
C PRO A 97 1.60 -7.15 -9.97
N LEU A 98 0.80 -8.23 -9.86
CA LEU A 98 0.59 -9.18 -10.94
C LEU A 98 -0.21 -8.54 -12.08
N ILE A 99 -1.29 -7.83 -11.74
CA ILE A 99 -2.10 -7.07 -12.72
C ILE A 99 -1.23 -6.07 -13.46
N LEU A 100 -0.43 -5.29 -12.71
CA LEU A 100 0.45 -4.27 -13.28
C LEU A 100 1.45 -4.89 -14.25
N ALA A 101 2.13 -5.97 -13.84
CA ALA A 101 3.14 -6.62 -14.67
C ALA A 101 2.55 -7.20 -15.96
N THR A 102 1.38 -7.82 -15.88
CA THR A 102 0.70 -8.34 -17.06
C THR A 102 0.25 -7.23 -18.00
N VAL A 103 -0.34 -6.14 -17.48
CA VAL A 103 -0.86 -5.05 -18.32
C VAL A 103 0.26 -4.23 -18.96
N LEU A 104 1.34 -3.97 -18.21
CA LEU A 104 2.50 -3.21 -18.70
C LEU A 104 3.52 -4.07 -19.45
N GLU A 105 3.24 -5.36 -19.66
CA GLU A 105 4.15 -6.30 -20.32
C GLU A 105 5.56 -6.31 -19.66
N SER A 106 5.60 -6.15 -18.33
CA SER A 106 6.84 -6.11 -17.55
C SER A 106 7.22 -7.50 -17.01
N GLN A 107 8.37 -7.59 -16.34
CA GLN A 107 8.91 -8.86 -15.86
C GLN A 107 8.01 -9.49 -14.77
N LEU A 108 7.19 -10.46 -15.17
CA LEU A 108 6.24 -11.15 -14.29
C LEU A 108 6.93 -11.93 -13.15
N SER A 109 8.14 -12.44 -13.37
CA SER A 109 8.92 -13.13 -12.33
C SER A 109 9.21 -12.22 -11.13
N ILE A 110 9.57 -10.96 -11.37
CA ILE A 110 9.78 -9.97 -10.30
C ILE A 110 8.46 -9.66 -9.61
N ALA A 111 7.37 -9.49 -10.37
CA ALA A 111 6.05 -9.23 -9.81
C ALA A 111 5.57 -10.35 -8.88
N ILE A 112 5.79 -11.61 -9.26
CA ILE A 112 5.50 -12.79 -8.44
C ILE A 112 6.35 -12.79 -7.18
N ALA A 113 7.65 -12.50 -7.28
CA ALA A 113 8.54 -12.42 -6.12
C ALA A 113 8.11 -11.34 -5.13
N VAL A 114 7.82 -10.12 -5.61
CA VAL A 114 7.30 -9.02 -4.80
C VAL A 114 5.98 -9.40 -4.15
N TRP A 115 5.05 -9.97 -4.92
CA TRP A 115 3.74 -10.37 -4.40
C TRP A 115 3.86 -11.45 -3.31
N LEU A 116 4.56 -12.55 -3.58
CA LEU A 116 4.77 -13.64 -2.61
C LEU A 116 5.44 -13.14 -1.34
N TYR A 117 6.51 -12.35 -1.46
CA TYR A 117 7.21 -11.78 -0.32
C TYR A 117 6.30 -10.90 0.52
N THR A 118 5.51 -10.05 -0.12
CA THR A 118 4.59 -9.12 0.54
C THR A 118 3.48 -9.86 1.27
N ILE A 119 2.82 -10.82 0.61
CA ILE A 119 1.73 -11.60 1.20
C ILE A 119 2.24 -12.40 2.38
N PHE A 120 3.39 -13.06 2.25
CA PHE A 120 4.00 -13.81 3.34
C PHE A 120 4.33 -12.91 4.52
N SER A 121 5.00 -11.78 4.27
CA SER A 121 5.41 -10.82 5.30
C SER A 121 4.19 -10.21 6.00
N ALA A 122 3.21 -9.70 5.25
CA ALA A 122 1.99 -9.12 5.81
C ALA A 122 1.18 -10.15 6.62
N SER A 123 1.11 -11.40 6.15
CA SER A 123 0.46 -12.51 6.87
C SER A 123 1.17 -12.81 8.19
N LEU A 124 2.50 -12.86 8.17
CA LEU A 124 3.33 -13.06 9.37
C LEU A 124 3.09 -11.94 10.37
N ILE A 125 3.17 -10.67 9.97
CA ILE A 125 2.93 -9.51 10.84
C ILE A 125 1.50 -9.53 11.40
N ASN A 126 0.50 -9.78 10.55
CA ASN A 126 -0.90 -9.83 10.97
C ASN A 126 -1.17 -10.94 11.99
N SER A 127 -0.45 -12.07 11.92
CA SER A 127 -0.52 -13.14 12.93
C SER A 127 0.13 -12.75 14.27
N GLN A 128 1.11 -11.84 14.25
CA GLN A 128 1.87 -11.38 15.42
C GLN A 128 1.40 -10.01 15.93
N ARG A 129 0.25 -9.52 15.46
CA ARG A 129 -0.21 -8.13 15.65
C ARG A 129 -0.38 -7.70 17.11
N GLU A 130 -0.58 -8.64 18.02
CA GLU A 130 -0.69 -8.42 19.47
C GLU A 130 0.67 -8.41 20.19
N LYS A 131 1.77 -8.72 19.50
CA LYS A 131 3.12 -8.78 20.09
C LYS A 131 3.78 -7.41 20.02
N VAL A 132 4.48 -7.00 21.08
CA VAL A 132 5.14 -5.68 21.16
C VAL A 132 6.11 -5.43 19.99
N TYR A 133 6.80 -6.47 19.50
CA TYR A 133 7.81 -6.36 18.46
C TYR A 133 7.26 -6.38 17.02
N HIS A 134 5.95 -6.50 16.79
CA HIS A 134 5.41 -6.65 15.42
C HIS A 134 5.72 -5.45 14.52
N ARG A 135 5.75 -4.23 15.08
CA ARG A 135 6.17 -3.00 14.38
C ARG A 135 7.62 -3.07 13.92
N LEU A 136 8.51 -3.51 14.83
CA LEU A 136 9.93 -3.70 14.53
C LEU A 136 10.13 -4.76 13.45
N LEU A 137 9.42 -5.88 13.56
CA LEU A 137 9.48 -6.97 12.58
C LEU A 137 9.00 -6.50 11.19
N ALA A 138 7.91 -5.72 11.12
CA ALA A 138 7.42 -5.16 9.87
C ALA A 138 8.42 -4.21 9.21
N GLY A 139 9.01 -3.31 10.00
CA GLY A 139 10.07 -2.41 9.52
C GLY A 139 11.30 -3.18 9.02
N MET A 140 11.74 -4.20 9.77
CA MET A 140 12.85 -5.06 9.38
C MET A 140 12.61 -5.78 8.05
N LEU A 141 11.43 -6.40 7.87
CA LEU A 141 11.07 -7.08 6.63
C LEU A 141 11.00 -6.09 5.45
N TYR A 142 10.36 -4.94 5.63
CA TYR A 142 10.29 -3.93 4.57
C TYR A 142 11.68 -3.41 4.15
N VAL A 143 12.55 -3.09 5.12
CA VAL A 143 13.93 -2.65 4.82
C VAL A 143 14.75 -3.77 4.18
N ALA A 144 14.60 -5.02 4.62
CA ALA A 144 15.25 -6.16 3.99
C ALA A 144 14.86 -6.31 2.51
N ALA A 145 13.59 -6.08 2.17
CA ALA A 145 13.12 -6.09 0.79
C ALA A 145 13.80 -5.01 -0.07
N ILE A 146 13.99 -3.80 0.47
CA ILE A 146 14.72 -2.72 -0.22
C ILE A 146 16.19 -3.11 -0.44
N ILE A 147 16.84 -3.67 0.58
CA ILE A 147 18.24 -4.13 0.46
C ILE A 147 18.35 -5.20 -0.61
N VAL A 148 17.47 -6.21 -0.60
CA VAL A 148 17.46 -7.28 -1.61
C VAL A 148 17.21 -6.70 -3.01
N TYR A 149 16.27 -5.76 -3.16
CA TYR A 149 16.00 -5.11 -4.43
C TYR A 149 17.27 -4.44 -5.01
N ILE A 150 18.02 -3.72 -4.16
CA ILE A 150 19.26 -3.03 -4.56
C ILE A 150 20.38 -4.03 -4.86
N LEU A 151 20.60 -5.03 -3.99
CA LEU A 151 21.70 -5.99 -4.14
C LEU A 151 21.52 -6.94 -5.32
N CYS A 152 20.28 -7.24 -5.72
CA CYS A 152 19.98 -8.05 -6.88
C CYS A 152 20.01 -7.27 -8.21
N ASP A 153 20.37 -5.98 -8.19
CA ASP A 153 20.41 -5.10 -9.36
C ASP A 153 19.12 -5.16 -10.20
N ILE A 154 17.97 -5.12 -9.52
CA ILE A 154 16.68 -5.22 -10.19
C ILE A 154 16.42 -3.95 -11.01
N SER A 155 16.63 -4.06 -12.31
CA SER A 155 16.39 -2.99 -13.27
C SER A 155 14.96 -3.04 -13.82
N LEU A 156 14.12 -2.12 -13.32
CA LEU A 156 12.76 -1.90 -13.79
C LEU A 156 12.56 -0.40 -14.08
N PRO A 157 11.60 -0.03 -14.95
CA PRO A 157 11.19 1.35 -15.10
C PRO A 157 10.80 1.96 -13.75
N LEU A 158 11.26 3.20 -13.50
CA LEU A 158 11.06 3.87 -12.22
C LEU A 158 9.60 3.87 -11.70
N PRO A 159 8.55 4.05 -12.52
CA PRO A 159 7.16 3.96 -12.05
C PRO A 159 6.80 2.60 -11.45
N ILE A 160 7.29 1.51 -12.06
CA ILE A 160 7.02 0.14 -11.61
C ILE A 160 7.80 -0.11 -10.31
N THR A 161 9.07 0.30 -10.24
CA THR A 161 9.88 0.23 -9.02
C THR A 161 9.20 0.94 -7.87
N LEU A 162 8.76 2.19 -8.07
CA LEU A 162 8.05 2.96 -7.05
C LEU A 162 6.79 2.25 -6.59
N ILE A 163 5.97 1.73 -7.51
CA ILE A 163 4.77 0.97 -7.15
C ILE A 163 5.10 -0.26 -6.32
N TYR A 164 6.12 -1.05 -6.69
CA TYR A 164 6.47 -2.26 -5.93
C TYR A 164 6.97 -1.94 -4.52
N LEU A 165 7.80 -0.92 -4.36
CA LEU A 165 8.26 -0.47 -3.04
C LEU A 165 7.09 0.05 -2.19
N LEU A 166 6.25 0.91 -2.76
CA LEU A 166 5.08 1.47 -2.09
C LEU A 166 4.04 0.39 -1.76
N TYR A 167 3.86 -0.60 -2.63
CA TYR A 167 3.00 -1.76 -2.40
C TYR A 167 3.46 -2.57 -1.19
N MET A 168 4.76 -2.87 -1.10
CA MET A 168 5.35 -3.54 0.05
C MET A 168 5.15 -2.72 1.33
N MET A 169 5.37 -1.40 1.27
CA MET A 169 5.13 -0.51 2.41
C MET A 169 3.67 -0.52 2.84
N LYS A 170 2.73 -0.42 1.89
CA LYS A 170 1.28 -0.42 2.11
C LYS A 170 0.84 -1.64 2.90
N LEU A 171 1.29 -2.83 2.52
CA LEU A 171 0.82 -4.06 3.14
C LEU A 171 1.64 -4.50 4.35
N ILE A 172 2.97 -4.52 4.25
CA ILE A 172 3.83 -5.06 5.32
C ILE A 172 3.79 -4.14 6.53
N TYR A 173 3.92 -2.83 6.30
CA TYR A 173 4.07 -1.86 7.38
C TYR A 173 2.78 -1.09 7.65
N SER A 174 2.19 -0.43 6.65
CA SER A 174 1.02 0.41 6.90
C SER A 174 -0.20 -0.40 7.33
N PHE A 175 -0.49 -1.53 6.67
CA PHE A 175 -1.69 -2.32 6.94
C PHE A 175 -1.53 -3.37 8.06
N ALA A 176 -0.56 -4.28 7.93
CA ALA A 176 -0.51 -5.47 8.78
C ALA A 176 -0.21 -5.14 10.26
N VAL A 177 0.45 -4.00 10.49
CA VAL A 177 0.78 -3.49 11.82
C VAL A 177 -0.46 -2.92 12.51
N ASN A 178 -0.53 -3.06 13.84
CA ASN A 178 -1.50 -2.32 14.65
C ASN A 178 -0.85 -1.05 15.19
N HIS A 179 -1.26 0.09 14.66
CA HIS A 179 -0.66 1.40 14.98
C HIS A 179 -1.26 2.08 16.21
N THR A 180 -2.42 1.62 16.68
CA THR A 180 -3.13 2.21 17.83
C THR A 180 -3.00 1.37 19.12
N TYR A 181 -2.24 0.28 19.10
CA TYR A 181 -1.91 -0.45 20.33
C TYR A 181 -0.81 0.30 21.09
N ASN A 182 -1.08 0.64 22.35
CA ASN A 182 -0.37 1.58 23.22
C ASN A 182 -0.71 3.07 22.96
N ASP A 183 -1.92 3.46 23.38
CA ASP A 183 -2.12 4.49 24.42
C ASP A 183 -2.98 3.88 25.53
#